data_AF-K0ZKT4-F1
#
_entry.id   AF-K0ZKT4-F1
#
_cell.length_a   1.000
_cell.length_b   1.000
_cell.length_c   1.000
_cell.angle_alpha   90.00
_cell.angle_beta   90.00
_cell.angle_gamma   90.00
#
_symmetry.space_group_name_H-M   'P 1'
#
loop_
_entity.id
_entity.type
_entity.pdbx_description
1 polymer ?
#
loop_
_entity_poly.entity_id
_entity_poly.type
_entity_poly.pdbx_seq_one_letter_code
_entity_poly.pdbx_strand_id
1 'polypeptide(L)'
;AVIGSNEYSFNQDGIATLTKGVEYGRVVIQHEDEEGNPVKDNDTFIEQTAVDSPFDYNFKKEIEKTEFYQKNKDKYEIVSIDGVAVNKQLKDAWAEDHNVVSKAPAGTRVIKVVYKVNKGSFKVYYRQKGTTTELAEATVDNNDGQEYDVSFVNTFHAKDIAGYRPVKASLEATIQQKGVNEVVFEYEPVADTANPTTPTPPVTHPEDKETEIGNHGPLPSKAQLDYHKEELAAFIHYGMNTYTNSEWGNGKEDPRYFNPTNLDTDQWIRTLKETGFKRTIMVVKHHDGFVAYPSKYTNHTVAASPWKDGKGDLLEEVSKSASKYDMNMGVYLSPWDANHPKYHVATEKEYNQYYLNQLKEILGNPKYGNKGKFIEVWMDGARGSGAQKVTYTFDEWFKYIKEAEGDIAIFSAQPTSVRWIGN
;
A
#
# COMPACT_ATOMS: atom_id res chain seq x y z
N ALA A 1 12.10 32.57 -25.68
CA ALA A 1 10.63 32.67 -25.66
C ALA A 1 10.17 33.24 -24.33
N VAL A 2 8.97 33.83 -24.27
CA VAL A 2 8.33 34.24 -23.01
C VAL A 2 7.06 33.43 -22.86
N ILE A 3 6.85 32.81 -21.69
CA ILE A 3 5.69 31.96 -21.38
C ILE A 3 5.18 32.39 -20.01
N GLY A 4 4.01 33.02 -19.96
CA GLY A 4 3.51 33.67 -18.74
C GLY A 4 4.48 34.77 -18.27
N SER A 5 4.93 34.68 -17.02
CA SER A 5 5.95 35.58 -16.43
C SER A 5 7.39 35.13 -16.65
N ASN A 6 7.62 33.98 -17.28
CA ASN A 6 8.92 33.34 -17.39
C ASN A 6 9.56 33.56 -18.79
N GLU A 7 10.85 33.90 -18.81
CA GLU A 7 11.66 34.09 -20.01
C GLU A 7 12.67 32.94 -20.15
N TYR A 8 12.76 32.38 -21.35
CA TYR A 8 13.61 31.24 -21.68
C TYR A 8 14.53 31.56 -22.87
N SER A 9 15.82 31.28 -22.75
CA SER A 9 16.72 31.14 -23.90
C SER A 9 16.65 29.71 -24.45
N PHE A 10 17.09 29.52 -25.69
CA PHE A 10 17.15 28.21 -26.35
C PHE A 10 18.52 28.05 -26.99
N ASN A 11 19.17 26.91 -26.80
CA ASN A 11 20.43 26.59 -27.47
C ASN A 11 20.19 26.09 -28.92
N GLN A 12 21.27 25.77 -29.65
CA GLN A 12 21.17 25.30 -31.05
C GLN A 12 20.47 23.94 -31.19
N ASP A 13 20.43 23.14 -30.13
CA ASP A 13 19.74 21.84 -30.06
C ASP A 13 18.26 21.96 -29.64
N GLY A 14 17.77 23.18 -29.40
CA GLY A 14 16.40 23.45 -28.94
C GLY A 14 16.16 23.23 -27.45
N ILE A 15 17.21 23.01 -26.65
CA ILE A 15 17.11 22.91 -25.19
C ILE A 15 16.79 24.29 -24.62
N ALA A 16 15.70 24.38 -23.86
CA ALA A 16 15.28 25.60 -23.18
C ALA A 16 16.04 25.78 -21.85
N THR A 17 16.51 27.00 -21.58
CA THR A 17 17.05 27.41 -20.28
C THR A 17 16.24 28.58 -19.77
N LEU A 18 15.68 28.47 -18.56
CA LEU A 18 14.96 29.56 -17.92
C LEU A 18 15.97 30.65 -17.53
N THR A 19 15.84 31.86 -18.08
CA THR A 19 16.78 32.97 -17.87
C THR A 19 16.24 34.05 -16.93
N LYS A 20 14.92 34.06 -16.69
CA LYS A 20 14.25 34.98 -15.75
C LYS A 20 12.86 34.45 -15.45
N GLY A 21 12.44 34.52 -14.19
CA GLY A 21 11.15 34.01 -13.75
C GLY A 21 11.29 33.13 -12.50
N VAL A 22 10.34 32.22 -12.31
CA VAL A 22 10.31 31.27 -11.19
C VAL A 22 10.73 29.88 -11.64
N GLU A 23 11.72 29.31 -10.95
CA GLU A 23 12.19 27.94 -11.07
C GLU A 23 11.57 27.07 -9.97
N TYR A 24 11.20 25.82 -10.29
CA TYR A 24 10.54 24.89 -9.37
C TYR A 24 11.53 23.82 -8.92
N GLY A 25 11.85 23.79 -7.63
CA GLY A 25 12.69 22.76 -7.00
C GLY A 25 11.86 21.63 -6.41
N ARG A 26 12.41 20.41 -6.41
CA ARG A 26 11.88 19.29 -5.62
C ARG A 26 12.76 19.05 -4.42
N VAL A 27 12.18 19.07 -3.22
CA VAL A 27 12.84 18.68 -1.98
C VAL A 27 12.35 17.29 -1.60
N VAL A 28 13.27 16.39 -1.32
CA VAL A 28 12.99 15.06 -0.76
C VAL A 28 13.65 15.01 0.61
N ILE A 29 12.87 14.77 1.66
CA ILE A 29 13.40 14.55 3.00
C ILE A 29 13.55 13.04 3.19
N GLN A 30 14.76 12.59 3.48
CA GLN A 30 15.04 11.23 3.92
C GLN A 30 15.04 11.18 5.44
N HIS A 31 14.27 10.26 6.01
CA HIS A 31 14.14 10.09 7.46
C HIS A 31 14.82 8.78 7.84
N GLU A 32 16.00 8.86 8.44
CA GLU A 32 16.81 7.70 8.82
C GLU A 32 17.10 7.70 10.32
N ASP A 33 17.44 6.54 10.88
CA ASP A 33 17.98 6.44 12.25
C ASP A 33 19.52 6.59 12.26
N GLU A 34 20.12 6.52 13.45
CA GLU A 34 21.59 6.60 13.62
C GLU A 34 22.35 5.43 12.94
N GLU A 35 21.67 4.34 12.58
CA GLU A 35 22.23 3.19 11.87
C GLU A 35 22.02 3.27 10.34
N GLY A 36 21.22 4.24 9.87
CA GLY A 36 20.89 4.46 8.46
C GLY A 36 19.64 3.71 7.97
N ASN A 37 18.83 3.16 8.87
CA ASN A 37 17.56 2.51 8.52
C ASN A 37 16.46 3.56 8.31
N PRO A 38 15.52 3.39 7.37
CA PRO A 38 14.41 4.31 7.18
C PRO A 38 13.45 4.29 8.38
N VAL A 39 13.17 5.48 8.93
CA VAL A 39 12.26 5.69 10.07
C VAL A 39 10.81 5.89 9.61
N LYS A 40 10.63 6.42 8.40
CA LYS A 40 9.35 6.59 7.68
C LYS A 40 9.64 6.82 6.18
N ASP A 41 8.59 6.76 5.36
CA ASP A 41 8.66 7.15 3.94
C ASP A 41 9.13 8.60 3.76
N ASN A 42 9.78 8.88 2.63
CA ASN A 42 10.35 10.19 2.35
C ASN A 42 9.27 11.25 2.09
N ASP A 43 9.27 12.36 2.86
CA ASP A 43 8.43 13.50 2.50
C ASP A 43 8.96 14.16 1.21
N THR A 44 8.05 14.58 0.32
CA THR A 44 8.39 15.35 -0.89
C THR A 44 7.66 16.69 -0.91
N PHE A 45 8.40 17.77 -1.15
CA PHE A 45 7.87 19.12 -1.28
C PHE A 45 8.27 19.73 -2.62
N ILE A 46 7.44 20.63 -3.12
CA ILE A 46 7.71 21.47 -4.30
C ILE A 46 7.90 22.90 -3.79
N GLU A 47 9.02 23.52 -4.15
CA GLU A 47 9.36 24.88 -3.74
C GLU A 47 9.59 25.78 -4.96
N GLN A 48 9.33 27.07 -4.81
CA GLN A 48 9.39 28.07 -5.87
C GLN A 48 10.41 29.16 -5.53
N THR A 49 11.45 29.30 -6.34
CA THR A 49 12.46 30.36 -6.19
C THR A 49 12.63 31.14 -7.48
N ALA A 50 13.10 32.38 -7.40
CA ALA A 50 13.50 33.11 -8.59
C ALA A 50 14.82 32.54 -9.15
N VAL A 51 14.97 32.55 -10.48
CA VAL A 51 16.22 32.15 -11.16
C VAL A 51 17.43 32.83 -10.52
N ASP A 52 18.53 32.09 -10.38
CA ASP A 52 19.79 32.50 -9.76
C ASP A 52 19.72 32.95 -8.29
N SER A 53 18.56 32.83 -7.63
CA SER A 53 18.42 33.10 -6.19
C SER A 53 18.81 31.87 -5.35
N PRO A 54 19.46 32.04 -4.19
CA PRO A 54 19.76 30.93 -3.30
C PRO A 54 18.46 30.25 -2.87
N PHE A 55 18.48 28.91 -2.88
CA PHE A 55 17.40 28.11 -2.34
C PHE A 55 17.52 28.09 -0.81
N ASP A 56 16.47 28.54 -0.12
CA ASP A 56 16.40 28.57 1.34
C ASP A 56 15.17 27.78 1.82
N TYR A 57 15.41 26.63 2.45
CA TYR A 57 14.36 25.73 2.90
C TYR A 57 14.31 25.62 4.42
N ASN A 58 13.27 26.19 5.01
CA ASN A 58 12.96 26.03 6.43
C ASN A 58 12.37 24.63 6.66
N PHE A 59 13.26 23.69 6.94
CA PHE A 59 12.93 22.30 7.22
C PHE A 59 11.85 22.15 8.29
N LYS A 60 12.01 22.84 9.43
CA LYS A 60 11.14 22.72 10.59
C LYS A 60 9.70 23.08 10.26
N LYS A 61 9.47 24.23 9.61
CA LYS A 61 8.15 24.73 9.23
C LYS A 61 7.36 23.74 8.38
N GLU A 62 8.03 22.95 7.54
CA GLU A 62 7.38 21.98 6.67
C GLU A 62 7.15 20.63 7.37
N ILE A 63 8.13 20.09 8.11
CA ILE A 63 7.91 18.85 8.86
C ILE A 63 6.89 19.01 9.99
N GLU A 64 6.76 20.20 10.58
CA GLU A 64 5.76 20.51 11.61
C GLU A 64 4.32 20.25 11.14
N LYS A 65 4.06 20.31 9.83
CA LYS A 65 2.73 20.05 9.25
C LYS A 65 2.42 18.55 9.13
N THR A 66 3.43 17.68 9.20
CA THR A 66 3.27 16.25 8.95
C THR A 66 2.60 15.54 10.13
N GLU A 67 1.76 14.53 9.83
CA GLU A 67 1.18 13.68 10.87
C GLU A 67 2.26 12.96 11.70
N PHE A 68 3.37 12.57 11.06
CA PHE A 68 4.49 11.92 11.75
C PHE A 68 5.05 12.82 12.85
N TYR A 69 5.35 14.09 12.55
CA TYR A 69 5.83 15.04 13.55
C TYR A 69 4.80 15.24 14.66
N GLN A 70 3.53 15.45 14.31
CA GLN A 70 2.48 15.70 15.29
C GLN A 70 2.23 14.52 16.23
N LYS A 71 2.33 13.27 15.74
CA LYS A 71 2.13 12.04 16.52
C LYS A 71 3.34 11.60 17.35
N ASN A 72 4.56 12.02 16.98
CA ASN A 72 5.80 11.47 17.55
C ASN A 72 6.68 12.51 18.27
N LYS A 73 6.11 13.66 18.68
CA LYS A 73 6.86 14.78 19.30
C LYS A 73 7.78 14.40 20.46
N ASP A 74 7.31 13.46 21.28
CA ASP A 74 7.99 12.96 22.47
C ASP A 74 8.87 11.72 22.20
N LYS A 75 8.66 11.03 21.07
CA LYS A 75 9.32 9.76 20.73
C LYS A 75 10.67 9.94 20.04
N TYR A 76 10.85 11.00 19.25
CA TYR A 76 12.10 11.21 18.51
C TYR A 76 12.84 12.50 18.89
N GLU A 77 14.16 12.38 18.90
CA GLU A 77 15.13 13.47 18.81
C GLU A 77 15.64 13.55 17.36
N ILE A 78 15.85 14.75 16.83
CA ILE A 78 16.62 14.96 15.60
C ILE A 78 18.08 15.18 16.00
N VAL A 79 18.94 14.25 15.60
CA VAL A 79 20.38 14.28 15.82
C VAL A 79 21.04 15.22 14.82
N SER A 80 20.69 15.12 13.54
CA SER A 80 21.22 16.00 12.49
C SER A 80 20.26 16.23 11.33
N ILE A 81 20.46 17.35 10.62
CA ILE A 81 19.83 17.69 9.35
C ILE A 81 20.96 17.99 8.36
N ASP A 82 21.01 17.25 7.25
CA ASP A 82 22.02 17.34 6.20
C ASP A 82 23.48 17.32 6.73
N GLY A 83 23.72 16.49 7.76
CA GLY A 83 25.01 16.38 8.46
C GLY A 83 25.31 17.49 9.47
N VAL A 84 24.49 18.53 9.57
CA VAL A 84 24.58 19.55 10.63
C VAL A 84 23.93 19.02 11.90
N ALA A 85 24.68 18.96 13.00
CA ALA A 85 24.18 18.50 14.29
C ALA A 85 23.11 19.45 14.86
N VAL A 86 22.05 18.87 15.43
CA VAL A 86 20.89 19.58 15.98
C VAL A 86 20.65 19.17 17.44
N ASN A 87 20.53 17.87 17.70
CA ASN A 87 20.29 17.27 19.01
C ASN A 87 19.13 17.94 19.77
N LYS A 88 17.92 17.86 19.18
CA LYS A 88 16.68 18.45 19.71
C LYS A 88 15.51 17.50 19.63
N GLN A 89 14.67 17.46 20.66
CA GLN A 89 13.39 16.75 20.56
C GLN A 89 12.42 17.53 19.67
N LEU A 90 11.55 16.80 18.96
CA LEU A 90 10.53 17.39 18.09
C LEU A 90 9.53 18.27 18.88
N LYS A 91 9.37 18.03 20.19
CA LYS A 91 8.55 18.88 21.07
C LYS A 91 9.21 20.20 21.49
N ASP A 92 10.54 20.32 21.36
CA ASP A 92 11.28 21.42 21.98
C ASP A 92 11.06 22.76 21.28
N ALA A 93 11.33 23.86 21.99
CA ALA A 93 11.53 25.16 21.34
C ALA A 93 12.88 25.17 20.64
N TRP A 94 12.90 25.52 19.35
CA TRP A 94 14.12 25.67 18.56
C TRP A 94 14.33 27.17 18.34
N ALA A 95 15.53 27.66 18.62
CA ALA A 95 15.85 29.10 18.58
C ALA A 95 16.32 29.59 17.19
N GLU A 96 16.68 28.65 16.31
CA GLU A 96 17.19 28.91 14.97
C GLU A 96 16.28 28.21 13.94
N ASP A 97 16.04 28.87 12.82
CA ASP A 97 15.48 28.23 11.64
C ASP A 97 16.61 27.42 10.97
N HIS A 98 16.52 26.08 11.03
CA HIS A 98 17.50 25.18 10.42
C HIS A 98 17.30 25.14 8.89
N ASN A 99 17.69 26.24 8.27
CA ASN A 99 17.57 26.53 6.86
C ASN A 99 18.64 25.79 6.05
N VAL A 100 18.21 24.91 5.14
CA VAL A 100 19.12 24.20 4.24
C VAL A 100 19.39 25.05 3.01
N VAL A 101 20.48 25.82 3.03
CA VAL A 101 20.83 26.78 1.98
C VAL A 101 21.64 26.12 0.86
N SER A 102 21.03 25.98 -0.33
CA SER A 102 21.71 25.46 -1.54
C SER A 102 22.05 26.58 -2.51
N LYS A 103 23.34 26.69 -2.89
CA LYS A 103 23.83 27.61 -3.93
C LYS A 103 23.70 27.08 -5.36
N ALA A 104 23.19 25.86 -5.56
CA ALA A 104 23.03 25.24 -6.88
C ALA A 104 21.58 25.35 -7.39
N PRO A 105 21.36 25.56 -8.71
CA PRO A 105 20.04 25.79 -9.34
C PRO A 105 19.10 24.57 -9.25
N ALA A 106 17.81 24.75 -9.56
CA ALA A 106 16.79 23.79 -9.18
C ALA A 106 16.98 22.39 -9.78
N GLY A 107 16.68 21.41 -8.96
CA GLY A 107 16.67 20.00 -9.29
C GLY A 107 16.04 19.24 -8.12
N THR A 108 16.18 17.91 -8.11
CA THR A 108 15.86 17.16 -6.89
C THR A 108 16.98 17.37 -5.87
N ARG A 109 16.64 17.94 -4.71
CA ARG A 109 17.49 18.00 -3.52
C ARG A 109 17.04 16.92 -2.55
N VAL A 110 18.01 16.28 -1.89
CA VAL A 110 17.77 15.30 -0.85
C VAL A 110 18.32 15.88 0.44
N ILE A 111 17.46 16.02 1.46
CA ILE A 111 17.82 16.48 2.80
C ILE A 111 17.72 15.26 3.71
N LYS A 112 18.85 14.82 4.26
CA LYS A 112 18.88 13.68 5.17
C LYS A 112 18.65 14.15 6.61
N VAL A 113 17.71 13.53 7.31
CA VAL A 113 17.41 13.79 8.72
C VAL A 113 17.69 12.52 9.50
N VAL A 114 18.59 12.62 10.46
CA VAL A 114 18.92 11.51 11.36
C VAL A 114 18.12 11.67 12.64
N TYR A 115 17.29 10.68 12.94
CA TYR A 115 16.49 10.59 14.15
C TYR A 115 17.10 9.62 15.15
N LYS A 116 16.97 9.94 16.42
CA LYS A 116 17.20 9.03 17.53
C LYS A 116 15.86 8.76 18.21
N VAL A 117 15.56 7.48 18.46
CA VAL A 117 14.39 7.11 19.27
C VAL A 117 14.74 7.38 20.73
N ASN A 118 13.93 8.19 21.42
CA ASN A 118 13.95 8.26 22.87
C ASN A 118 13.48 6.90 23.40
N LYS A 119 14.38 6.13 24.03
CA LYS A 119 14.10 4.78 24.51
C LYS A 119 14.18 4.78 26.04
N GLY A 120 13.04 4.82 26.73
CA GLY A 120 13.01 4.82 28.20
C GLY A 120 13.46 3.49 28.83
N SER A 121 13.73 3.47 30.13
CA SER A 121 14.02 2.22 30.86
C SER A 121 12.73 1.42 31.14
N PHE A 122 12.76 0.13 30.80
CA PHE A 122 11.67 -0.81 31.06
C PHE A 122 12.20 -2.21 31.39
N LYS A 123 11.47 -2.94 32.23
CA LYS A 123 11.69 -4.38 32.48
C LYS A 123 10.71 -5.20 31.67
N VAL A 124 11.22 -6.17 30.91
CA VAL A 124 10.38 -7.14 30.20
C VAL A 124 10.46 -8.48 30.92
N TYR A 125 9.31 -8.94 31.41
CA TYR A 125 9.19 -10.24 32.05
C TYR A 125 8.50 -11.22 31.11
N TYR A 126 9.05 -12.43 31.01
CA TYR A 126 8.43 -13.54 30.31
C TYR A 126 7.97 -14.56 31.35
N ARG A 127 6.67 -14.62 31.64
CA ARG A 127 6.10 -15.43 32.74
C ARG A 127 5.27 -16.59 32.21
N GLN A 128 5.30 -17.72 32.91
CA GLN A 128 4.36 -18.80 32.64
C GLN A 128 2.95 -18.36 33.08
N LYS A 129 1.99 -18.47 32.15
CA LYS A 129 0.60 -18.01 32.29
C LYS A 129 -0.04 -18.52 33.58
N GLY A 130 -0.65 -17.60 34.35
CA GLY A 130 -1.29 -17.93 35.63
C GLY A 130 -0.32 -18.24 36.78
N THR A 131 0.98 -17.94 36.64
CA THR A 131 1.99 -18.14 37.68
C THR A 131 2.86 -16.88 37.85
N THR A 132 3.65 -16.83 38.93
CA THR A 132 4.74 -15.86 39.11
C THR A 132 6.09 -16.40 38.62
N THR A 133 6.12 -17.55 37.93
CA THR A 133 7.35 -18.18 37.45
C THR A 133 7.86 -17.46 36.20
N GLU A 134 9.07 -16.90 36.29
CA GLU A 134 9.75 -16.25 35.17
C GLU A 134 10.55 -17.29 34.38
N LEU A 135 10.27 -17.35 33.08
CA LEU A 135 10.87 -18.28 32.13
C LEU A 135 12.19 -17.74 31.55
N ALA A 136 12.32 -16.42 31.51
CA ALA A 136 13.55 -15.70 31.21
C ALA A 136 13.46 -14.29 31.80
N GLU A 137 14.58 -13.79 32.30
CA GLU A 137 14.75 -12.39 32.68
C GLU A 137 15.23 -11.59 31.46
N ALA A 138 14.65 -10.42 31.21
CA ALA A 138 15.18 -9.45 30.24
C ALA A 138 15.02 -8.02 30.73
N THR A 139 16.06 -7.54 31.39
CA THR A 139 16.33 -6.11 31.47
C THR A 139 16.74 -5.65 30.07
N VAL A 140 15.88 -4.88 29.40
CA VAL A 140 16.23 -4.16 28.18
C VAL A 140 16.46 -2.71 28.60
N ASP A 141 17.54 -2.49 29.34
CA ASP A 141 18.08 -1.15 29.48
C ASP A 141 18.85 -0.81 28.19
N ASN A 142 18.66 0.41 27.71
CA ASN A 142 19.36 0.98 26.57
C ASN A 142 19.65 2.47 26.77
N ASN A 143 19.57 2.95 28.02
CA ASN A 143 19.76 4.36 28.37
C ASN A 143 20.67 4.58 29.59
N ASP A 144 21.47 3.57 29.95
CA ASP A 144 22.48 3.60 31.04
C ASP A 144 21.95 4.20 32.35
N GLY A 145 20.69 3.90 32.70
CA GLY A 145 20.02 4.39 33.90
C GLY A 145 19.59 5.88 33.91
N GLN A 146 19.57 6.59 32.77
CA GLN A 146 19.05 7.97 32.71
C GLN A 146 17.50 8.00 32.63
N GLU A 147 16.87 8.93 33.35
CA GLU A 147 15.40 9.17 33.30
C GLU A 147 15.01 10.11 32.15
N TYR A 148 13.78 9.98 31.62
CA TYR A 148 13.23 10.89 30.61
C TYR A 148 11.96 11.61 31.10
N ASP A 149 11.85 12.91 30.80
CA ASP A 149 10.68 13.73 31.13
C ASP A 149 9.43 13.50 30.23
N VAL A 150 9.28 12.34 29.60
CA VAL A 150 8.18 12.05 28.64
C VAL A 150 7.45 10.76 28.94
N SER A 151 6.20 10.69 28.47
CA SER A 151 5.43 9.44 28.42
C SER A 151 4.94 9.19 26.99
N PHE A 152 5.15 7.99 26.46
CA PHE A 152 4.75 7.62 25.09
C PHE A 152 4.40 6.12 25.01
N VAL A 153 3.58 5.74 24.04
CA VAL A 153 3.24 4.32 23.81
C VAL A 153 4.33 3.67 22.95
N ASN A 154 4.83 2.51 23.37
CA ASN A 154 5.72 1.67 22.59
C ASN A 154 5.16 0.25 22.44
N THR A 155 5.40 -0.36 21.28
CA THR A 155 5.04 -1.75 21.00
C THR A 155 6.24 -2.65 21.29
N PHE A 156 5.99 -3.69 22.08
CA PHE A 156 6.94 -4.74 22.44
C PHE A 156 6.57 -6.03 21.74
N HIS A 157 7.56 -6.88 21.48
CA HIS A 157 7.37 -8.18 20.84
C HIS A 157 7.77 -9.31 21.79
N ALA A 158 7.09 -10.45 21.67
CA ALA A 158 7.43 -11.66 22.39
C ALA A 158 8.79 -12.21 21.94
N LYS A 159 9.43 -12.99 22.80
CA LYS A 159 10.71 -13.65 22.55
C LYS A 159 10.48 -15.16 22.40
N ASP A 160 11.22 -15.81 21.52
CA ASP A 160 11.20 -17.27 21.46
C ASP A 160 11.80 -17.88 22.74
N ILE A 161 11.03 -18.77 23.39
CA ILE A 161 11.43 -19.50 24.60
C ILE A 161 11.21 -20.99 24.34
N ALA A 162 12.29 -21.77 24.38
CA ALA A 162 12.24 -23.20 24.09
C ALA A 162 11.24 -23.93 25.01
N GLY A 163 10.33 -24.71 24.41
CA GLY A 163 9.28 -25.43 25.14
C GLY A 163 8.06 -24.59 25.54
N TYR A 164 7.99 -23.31 25.14
CA TYR A 164 6.88 -22.40 25.49
C TYR A 164 6.42 -21.58 24.29
N ARG A 165 5.12 -21.25 24.23
CA ARG A 165 4.53 -20.34 23.23
C ARG A 165 3.98 -19.07 23.89
N PRO A 166 4.18 -17.87 23.32
CA PRO A 166 3.60 -16.65 23.87
C PRO A 166 2.07 -16.62 23.67
N VAL A 167 1.34 -16.12 24.66
CA VAL A 167 -0.12 -15.90 24.60
C VAL A 167 -0.47 -14.74 23.65
N LYS A 168 0.43 -13.76 23.52
CA LYS A 168 0.36 -12.65 22.56
C LYS A 168 1.73 -12.39 21.95
N ALA A 169 1.80 -12.24 20.63
CA ALA A 169 3.04 -11.96 19.91
C ALA A 169 3.57 -10.53 20.12
N SER A 170 2.69 -9.58 20.51
CA SER A 170 3.06 -8.22 20.84
C SER A 170 2.18 -7.64 21.96
N LEU A 171 2.71 -6.60 22.62
CA LEU A 171 2.05 -5.83 23.67
C LEU A 171 2.38 -4.34 23.49
N GLU A 172 1.38 -3.48 23.55
CA GLU A 172 1.61 -2.04 23.69
C GLU A 172 1.68 -1.67 25.17
N ALA A 173 2.64 -0.85 25.55
CA ALA A 173 2.73 -0.27 26.89
C ALA A 173 3.05 1.23 26.82
N THR A 174 2.34 2.01 27.64
CA THR A 174 2.67 3.41 27.88
C THR A 174 3.88 3.47 28.79
N ILE A 175 5.01 3.91 28.25
CA ILE A 175 6.19 4.29 29.01
C ILE A 175 5.85 5.56 29.78
N GLN A 176 6.05 5.56 31.10
CA GLN A 176 5.78 6.70 31.97
C GLN A 176 7.06 7.44 32.38
N GLN A 177 6.89 8.72 32.70
CA GLN A 177 7.94 9.70 33.04
C GLN A 177 8.88 9.25 34.18
N LYS A 178 8.38 8.51 35.19
CA LYS A 178 9.16 8.09 36.36
C LYS A 178 8.78 6.71 36.85
N GLY A 179 9.79 5.95 37.26
CA GLY A 179 9.67 4.57 37.72
C GLY A 179 10.03 3.55 36.64
N VAL A 180 10.18 2.30 37.05
CA VAL A 180 10.43 1.18 36.14
C VAL A 180 9.11 0.78 35.48
N ASN A 181 9.01 0.97 34.17
CA ASN A 181 7.87 0.48 33.39
C ASN A 181 7.99 -1.04 33.21
N GLU A 182 6.94 -1.80 33.53
CA GLU A 182 6.95 -3.26 33.44
C GLU A 182 6.07 -3.75 32.28
N VAL A 183 6.63 -4.61 31.42
CA VAL A 183 5.91 -5.30 30.34
C VAL A 183 5.96 -6.79 30.63
N VAL A 184 4.80 -7.45 30.73
CA VAL A 184 4.71 -8.88 31.07
C VAL A 184 4.10 -9.65 29.92
N PHE A 185 4.90 -10.49 29.26
CA PHE A 185 4.42 -11.48 28.31
C PHE A 185 4.11 -12.79 29.03
N GLU A 186 2.88 -13.29 28.88
CA GLU A 186 2.50 -14.63 29.35
C GLU A 186 2.82 -15.70 28.30
N TYR A 187 3.24 -16.88 28.75
CA TYR A 187 3.53 -18.05 27.92
C TYR A 187 2.82 -19.31 28.43
N GLU A 188 2.47 -20.18 27.50
CA GLU A 188 1.94 -21.52 27.77
C GLU A 188 2.99 -22.58 27.40
N PRO A 189 3.16 -23.66 28.18
CA PRO A 189 4.05 -24.74 27.79
C PRO A 189 3.53 -25.44 26.53
N VAL A 190 4.45 -25.73 25.61
CA VAL A 190 4.19 -26.62 24.47
C VAL A 190 4.23 -28.04 25.00
N ALA A 191 3.14 -28.80 24.84
CA ALA A 191 3.04 -30.14 25.40
C ALA A 191 4.12 -31.06 24.81
N ASP A 192 5.00 -31.58 25.66
CA ASP A 192 6.09 -32.45 25.27
C ASP A 192 5.56 -33.85 24.95
N THR A 193 5.77 -34.31 23.72
CA THR A 193 5.37 -35.64 23.24
C THR A 193 6.51 -36.65 23.27
N ALA A 194 7.65 -36.31 23.89
CA ALA A 194 8.81 -37.20 23.99
C ALA A 194 8.79 -38.15 25.22
N ASN A 195 8.50 -39.43 24.94
CA ASN A 195 8.80 -40.64 25.75
C ASN A 195 8.06 -40.91 27.08
N PRO A 196 7.44 -42.11 27.15
CA PRO A 196 7.39 -42.92 28.37
C PRO A 196 7.89 -44.37 28.18
N THR A 197 8.87 -44.78 28.98
CA THR A 197 9.23 -46.20 29.24
C THR A 197 8.37 -46.74 30.39
N THR A 198 7.96 -48.02 30.54
CA THR A 198 8.26 -49.36 29.94
C THR A 198 7.18 -50.34 30.52
N PRO A 199 7.09 -51.66 30.21
CA PRO A 199 7.82 -52.54 29.27
C PRO A 199 6.89 -53.39 28.33
N THR A 200 7.48 -54.29 27.53
CA THR A 200 6.91 -55.14 26.45
C THR A 200 5.82 -56.15 26.88
N PRO A 201 4.86 -56.52 25.99
CA PRO A 201 5.10 -57.56 24.97
C PRO A 201 4.58 -57.19 23.55
N PRO A 202 5.01 -57.89 22.47
CA PRO A 202 4.64 -57.53 21.10
C PRO A 202 3.20 -57.95 20.79
N VAL A 203 2.33 -56.97 20.58
CA VAL A 203 0.98 -57.18 20.03
C VAL A 203 0.94 -56.54 18.64
N THR A 204 0.43 -57.29 17.67
CA THR A 204 0.21 -56.86 16.29
C THR A 204 -0.53 -55.53 16.24
N HIS A 205 0.02 -54.55 15.51
CA HIS A 205 -0.60 -53.24 15.32
C HIS A 205 -2.06 -53.39 14.87
N PRO A 206 -3.04 -52.86 15.63
CA PRO A 206 -4.35 -52.55 15.09
C PRO A 206 -4.16 -51.49 13.99
N GLU A 207 -5.01 -51.50 12.97
CA GLU A 207 -5.01 -50.45 11.94
C GLU A 207 -5.11 -49.07 12.61
N ASP A 208 -4.14 -48.18 12.34
CA ASP A 208 -4.22 -46.78 12.76
C ASP A 208 -5.40 -46.11 12.05
N LYS A 209 -6.54 -46.12 12.73
CA LYS A 209 -7.67 -45.24 12.46
C LYS A 209 -7.57 -44.07 13.41
N GLU A 210 -6.60 -43.21 13.16
CA GLU A 210 -6.71 -41.83 13.61
C GLU A 210 -8.07 -41.31 13.14
N THR A 211 -8.94 -40.98 14.09
CA THR A 211 -10.19 -40.29 13.76
C THR A 211 -9.82 -38.92 13.23
N GLU A 212 -10.11 -38.68 11.94
CA GLU A 212 -9.93 -37.36 11.32
C GLU A 212 -10.41 -36.26 12.27
N ILE A 213 -9.53 -35.32 12.59
CA ILE A 213 -9.91 -34.14 13.38
C ILE A 213 -10.90 -33.35 12.53
N GLY A 214 -12.17 -33.39 12.95
CA GLY A 214 -13.25 -32.74 12.21
C GLY A 214 -13.01 -31.24 12.02
N ASN A 215 -13.46 -30.74 10.88
CA ASN A 215 -13.35 -29.34 10.48
C ASN A 215 -13.80 -28.38 11.60
N HIS A 216 -12.99 -27.35 11.87
CA HIS A 216 -13.28 -26.33 12.89
C HIS A 216 -13.40 -24.93 12.27
N GLY A 217 -14.52 -24.25 12.53
CA GLY A 217 -14.80 -22.92 12.00
C GLY A 217 -15.19 -22.91 10.51
N PRO A 218 -15.28 -21.73 9.87
CA PRO A 218 -15.52 -21.62 8.43
C PRO A 218 -14.27 -22.08 7.65
N LEU A 219 -14.46 -23.03 6.73
CA LEU A 219 -13.41 -23.48 5.82
C LEU A 219 -13.24 -22.50 4.65
N PRO A 220 -12.02 -22.30 4.13
CA PRO A 220 -11.81 -21.52 2.92
C PRO A 220 -12.44 -22.22 1.71
N SER A 221 -12.95 -21.44 0.75
CA SER A 221 -13.24 -21.95 -0.59
C SER A 221 -11.95 -22.33 -1.32
N LYS A 222 -12.05 -23.02 -2.46
CA LYS A 222 -10.87 -23.35 -3.25
C LYS A 222 -10.17 -22.07 -3.73
N ALA A 223 -10.92 -21.06 -4.17
CA ALA A 223 -10.36 -19.77 -4.58
C ALA A 223 -9.60 -19.06 -3.44
N GLN A 224 -10.10 -19.13 -2.20
CA GLN A 224 -9.42 -18.56 -1.03
C GLN A 224 -8.14 -19.33 -0.69
N LEU A 225 -8.19 -20.66 -0.68
CA LEU A 225 -7.02 -21.50 -0.42
C LEU A 225 -5.95 -21.36 -1.50
N ASP A 226 -6.34 -21.25 -2.76
CA ASP A 226 -5.43 -21.02 -3.87
C ASP A 226 -4.79 -19.62 -3.76
N TYR A 227 -5.54 -18.57 -3.37
CA TYR A 227 -4.95 -17.25 -3.09
C TYR A 227 -3.92 -17.29 -1.96
N HIS A 228 -4.23 -17.95 -0.85
CA HIS A 228 -3.26 -18.12 0.25
C HIS A 228 -1.99 -18.87 -0.17
N LYS A 229 -2.08 -19.83 -1.10
CA LYS A 229 -0.92 -20.55 -1.66
C LYS A 229 -0.16 -19.77 -2.74
N GLU A 230 -0.80 -18.80 -3.37
CA GLU A 230 -0.19 -17.98 -4.41
C GLU A 230 0.75 -16.92 -3.82
N GLU A 231 0.45 -16.43 -2.62
CA GLU A 231 1.21 -15.47 -1.80
C GLU A 231 1.40 -14.07 -2.43
N LEU A 232 1.83 -14.00 -3.68
CA LEU A 232 2.21 -12.78 -4.40
C LEU A 232 1.23 -12.46 -5.54
N ALA A 233 0.49 -11.36 -5.35
CA ALA A 233 -0.38 -10.72 -6.34
C ALA A 233 0.18 -9.35 -6.73
N ALA A 234 0.18 -9.04 -8.03
CA ALA A 234 0.57 -7.73 -8.56
C ALA A 234 -0.66 -6.89 -8.92
N PHE A 235 -0.56 -5.57 -8.77
CA PHE A 235 -1.61 -4.62 -9.17
C PHE A 235 -1.07 -3.69 -10.26
N ILE A 236 -1.76 -3.61 -11.41
CA ILE A 236 -1.39 -2.71 -12.51
C ILE A 236 -2.40 -1.55 -12.56
N HIS A 237 -2.01 -0.41 -11.97
CA HIS A 237 -2.69 0.88 -12.18
C HIS A 237 -2.08 1.58 -13.39
N TYR A 238 -2.76 1.49 -14.53
CA TYR A 238 -2.37 2.17 -15.77
C TYR A 238 -3.62 2.57 -16.54
N GLY A 239 -3.69 3.83 -16.96
CA GLY A 239 -4.89 4.40 -17.55
C GLY A 239 -4.73 5.89 -17.83
N MET A 240 -5.84 6.63 -17.93
CA MET A 240 -5.84 8.08 -18.18
C MET A 240 -4.98 8.85 -17.16
N ASN A 241 -5.09 8.47 -15.89
CA ASN A 241 -4.35 9.05 -14.76
C ASN A 241 -2.81 9.07 -14.95
N THR A 242 -2.26 8.12 -15.71
CA THR A 242 -0.82 8.07 -16.08
C THR A 242 -0.44 9.24 -17.01
N TYR A 243 -1.36 9.69 -17.86
CA TYR A 243 -1.16 10.78 -18.83
C TYR A 243 -1.50 12.16 -18.26
N THR A 244 -2.38 12.22 -17.25
CA THR A 244 -2.75 13.45 -16.55
C THR A 244 -1.93 13.69 -15.27
N ASN A 245 -1.01 12.78 -14.93
CA ASN A 245 -0.16 12.84 -13.74
C ASN A 245 -0.96 13.08 -12.45
N SER A 246 -1.99 12.26 -12.23
CA SER A 246 -2.97 12.43 -11.16
C SER A 246 -3.38 11.09 -10.55
N GLU A 247 -3.24 10.94 -9.23
CA GLU A 247 -3.70 9.73 -8.52
C GLU A 247 -5.19 9.47 -8.74
N TRP A 248 -6.03 10.50 -8.54
CA TRP A 248 -7.46 10.45 -8.80
C TRP A 248 -7.82 11.44 -9.91
N GLY A 249 -8.49 10.96 -10.96
CA GLY A 249 -9.03 11.80 -12.02
C GLY A 249 -10.41 12.34 -11.66
N ASN A 250 -10.88 13.33 -12.42
CA ASN A 250 -12.14 14.05 -12.19
C ASN A 250 -13.26 13.68 -13.19
N GLY A 251 -12.99 12.78 -14.14
CA GLY A 251 -13.94 12.27 -15.13
C GLY A 251 -14.22 13.21 -16.29
N LYS A 252 -13.36 14.21 -16.52
CA LYS A 252 -13.43 15.16 -17.64
C LYS A 252 -12.15 15.20 -18.47
N GLU A 253 -11.26 14.24 -18.23
CA GLU A 253 -10.03 14.04 -18.97
C GLU A 253 -10.33 13.81 -20.44
N ASP A 254 -9.48 14.34 -21.32
CA ASP A 254 -9.66 14.18 -22.76
C ASP A 254 -9.14 12.79 -23.19
N PRO A 255 -9.96 11.92 -23.80
CA PRO A 255 -9.51 10.63 -24.33
C PRO A 255 -8.27 10.71 -25.23
N ARG A 256 -8.02 11.87 -25.86
CA ARG A 256 -6.83 12.11 -26.69
C ARG A 256 -5.50 12.07 -25.94
N TYR A 257 -5.50 12.24 -24.62
CA TYR A 257 -4.28 12.11 -23.81
C TYR A 257 -3.84 10.66 -23.64
N PHE A 258 -4.76 9.69 -23.68
CA PHE A 258 -4.39 8.28 -23.65
C PHE A 258 -3.80 7.86 -25.01
N ASN A 259 -2.47 7.96 -25.14
CA ASN A 259 -1.77 7.56 -26.35
C ASN A 259 -0.44 6.83 -26.06
N PRO A 260 -0.48 5.56 -25.64
CA PRO A 260 0.70 4.72 -25.48
C PRO A 260 1.50 4.60 -26.79
N THR A 261 2.75 5.06 -26.78
CA THR A 261 3.66 4.96 -27.94
C THR A 261 4.37 3.61 -28.01
N ASN A 262 4.87 3.12 -26.88
CA ASN A 262 5.67 1.89 -26.76
C ASN A 262 5.09 0.93 -25.70
N LEU A 263 3.78 0.67 -25.74
CA LEU A 263 3.13 -0.28 -24.84
C LEU A 263 3.58 -1.73 -25.13
N ASP A 264 4.12 -2.41 -24.13
CA ASP A 264 4.49 -3.83 -24.18
C ASP A 264 3.93 -4.57 -22.96
N THR A 265 2.73 -5.14 -23.11
CA THR A 265 2.08 -5.95 -22.05
C THR A 265 2.81 -7.27 -21.82
N ASP A 266 3.56 -7.76 -22.80
CA ASP A 266 4.40 -8.96 -22.69
C ASP A 266 5.57 -8.69 -21.75
N GLN A 267 6.19 -7.51 -21.79
CA GLN A 267 7.20 -7.10 -20.82
C GLN A 267 6.63 -7.03 -19.41
N TRP A 268 5.44 -6.46 -19.20
CA TRP A 268 4.79 -6.42 -17.88
C TRP A 268 4.58 -7.81 -17.31
N ILE A 269 3.87 -8.68 -18.04
CA ILE A 269 3.49 -10.00 -17.54
C ILE A 269 4.71 -10.92 -17.40
N ARG A 270 5.66 -10.88 -18.34
CA ARG A 270 6.91 -11.64 -18.23
C ARG A 270 7.69 -11.26 -16.98
N THR A 271 7.91 -9.97 -16.74
CA THR A 271 8.64 -9.49 -15.55
C THR A 271 7.94 -9.90 -14.26
N LEU A 272 6.61 -9.79 -14.17
CA LEU A 272 5.85 -10.27 -13.00
C LEU A 272 5.97 -11.79 -12.80
N LYS A 273 5.89 -12.58 -13.88
CA LYS A 273 6.01 -14.04 -13.83
C LYS A 273 7.42 -14.49 -13.39
N GLU A 274 8.46 -13.86 -13.93
CA GLU A 274 9.87 -14.12 -13.61
C GLU A 274 10.24 -13.70 -12.18
N THR A 275 9.59 -12.66 -11.64
CA THR A 275 9.78 -12.20 -10.25
C THR A 275 8.89 -12.91 -9.22
N GLY A 276 8.13 -13.93 -9.65
CA GLY A 276 7.47 -14.88 -8.75
C GLY A 276 5.99 -14.65 -8.50
N PHE A 277 5.40 -13.53 -8.96
CA PHE A 277 3.96 -13.28 -8.85
C PHE A 277 3.14 -14.37 -9.55
N LYS A 278 2.02 -14.75 -8.95
CA LYS A 278 1.13 -15.81 -9.48
C LYS A 278 -0.11 -15.24 -10.15
N ARG A 279 -0.58 -14.08 -9.69
CA ARG A 279 -1.67 -13.31 -10.31
C ARG A 279 -1.29 -11.85 -10.56
N THR A 280 -1.96 -11.25 -11.54
CA THR A 280 -2.00 -9.80 -11.77
C THR A 280 -3.44 -9.30 -11.76
N ILE A 281 -3.69 -8.14 -11.15
CA ILE A 281 -4.98 -7.46 -11.14
C ILE A 281 -4.88 -6.22 -12.02
N MET A 282 -5.63 -6.20 -13.12
CA MET A 282 -5.60 -5.09 -14.08
C MET A 282 -6.72 -4.08 -13.80
N VAL A 283 -6.38 -2.80 -13.67
CA VAL A 283 -7.36 -1.70 -13.65
C VAL A 283 -7.92 -1.50 -15.05
N VAL A 284 -9.21 -1.81 -15.25
CA VAL A 284 -9.89 -1.58 -16.55
C VAL A 284 -10.79 -0.35 -16.55
N LYS A 285 -11.07 0.20 -15.36
CA LYS A 285 -11.69 1.52 -15.15
C LYS A 285 -11.35 2.00 -13.74
N HIS A 286 -10.69 3.14 -13.60
CA HIS A 286 -10.41 3.77 -12.30
C HIS A 286 -11.54 4.75 -11.91
N HIS A 287 -11.37 5.53 -10.85
CA HIS A 287 -12.40 6.46 -10.34
C HIS A 287 -12.79 7.56 -11.34
N ASP A 288 -11.86 7.93 -12.22
CA ASP A 288 -12.07 8.85 -13.34
C ASP A 288 -13.16 8.34 -14.31
N GLY A 289 -13.31 7.02 -14.46
CA GLY A 289 -14.33 6.40 -15.30
C GLY A 289 -13.86 6.07 -16.72
N PHE A 290 -12.60 6.37 -17.10
CA PHE A 290 -12.07 6.01 -18.41
C PHE A 290 -11.88 4.50 -18.53
N VAL A 291 -12.50 3.90 -19.55
CA VAL A 291 -12.50 2.44 -19.73
C VAL A 291 -11.37 2.00 -20.67
N ALA A 292 -10.51 1.11 -20.18
CA ALA A 292 -9.31 0.63 -20.86
C ALA A 292 -9.56 -0.37 -22.02
N TYR A 293 -10.81 -0.68 -22.30
CA TYR A 293 -11.27 -1.55 -23.41
C TYR A 293 -12.45 -0.89 -24.12
N PRO A 294 -12.76 -1.25 -25.38
CA PRO A 294 -13.82 -0.63 -26.18
C PRO A 294 -15.23 -1.10 -25.76
N SER A 295 -15.64 -0.78 -24.52
CA SER A 295 -16.98 -1.03 -24.00
C SER A 295 -18.04 -0.31 -24.84
N LYS A 296 -19.16 -0.98 -25.14
CA LYS A 296 -20.27 -0.36 -25.90
C LYS A 296 -21.21 0.48 -25.04
N TYR A 297 -20.98 0.55 -23.73
CA TYR A 297 -21.89 1.21 -22.78
C TYR A 297 -21.48 2.63 -22.39
N THR A 298 -20.32 3.12 -22.84
CA THR A 298 -19.89 4.51 -22.69
C THR A 298 -18.98 4.90 -23.85
N ASN A 299 -18.91 6.21 -24.16
CA ASN A 299 -17.96 6.76 -25.13
C ASN A 299 -16.62 7.16 -24.48
N HIS A 300 -16.53 7.14 -23.16
CA HIS A 300 -15.31 7.52 -22.43
C HIS A 300 -14.38 6.31 -22.25
N THR A 301 -13.82 5.86 -23.38
CA THR A 301 -13.01 4.63 -23.48
C THR A 301 -11.82 4.82 -24.40
N VAL A 302 -10.93 3.83 -24.45
CA VAL A 302 -9.85 3.74 -25.45
C VAL A 302 -10.32 3.87 -26.90
N ALA A 303 -11.59 3.57 -27.22
CA ALA A 303 -12.13 3.75 -28.56
C ALA A 303 -12.28 5.23 -28.98
N ALA A 304 -12.31 6.16 -28.02
CA ALA A 304 -12.28 7.60 -28.26
C ALA A 304 -10.86 8.19 -28.25
N SER A 305 -9.83 7.37 -28.01
CA SER A 305 -8.43 7.78 -27.98
C SER A 305 -7.73 7.56 -29.33
N PRO A 306 -6.63 8.27 -29.64
CA PRO A 306 -5.83 8.03 -30.85
C PRO A 306 -5.05 6.71 -30.79
N TRP A 307 -4.97 6.05 -29.63
CA TRP A 307 -4.20 4.83 -29.47
C TRP A 307 -4.70 3.73 -30.41
N LYS A 308 -3.79 3.25 -31.27
CA LYS A 308 -4.09 2.26 -32.33
C LYS A 308 -5.31 2.64 -33.18
N ASP A 309 -5.42 3.92 -33.55
CA ASP A 309 -6.52 4.49 -34.34
C ASP A 309 -7.92 4.25 -33.70
N GLY A 310 -8.02 4.29 -32.38
CA GLY A 310 -9.26 4.00 -31.63
C GLY A 310 -9.66 2.52 -31.62
N LYS A 311 -8.75 1.61 -32.00
CA LYS A 311 -8.98 0.15 -32.04
C LYS A 311 -8.18 -0.61 -30.97
N GLY A 312 -7.49 0.11 -30.10
CA GLY A 312 -6.75 -0.50 -28.99
C GLY A 312 -7.68 -1.11 -27.94
N ASP A 313 -7.20 -2.18 -27.31
CA ASP A 313 -7.90 -2.89 -26.23
C ASP A 313 -6.85 -3.38 -25.24
N LEU A 314 -6.63 -2.59 -24.17
CA LEU A 314 -5.57 -2.89 -23.20
C LEU A 314 -5.89 -4.18 -22.43
N LEU A 315 -7.17 -4.43 -22.17
CA LEU A 315 -7.61 -5.64 -21.49
C LEU A 315 -7.32 -6.88 -22.36
N GLU A 316 -7.58 -6.84 -23.66
CA GLU A 316 -7.25 -7.93 -24.59
C GLU A 316 -5.73 -8.15 -24.70
N GLU A 317 -4.93 -7.09 -24.74
CA GLU A 317 -3.47 -7.20 -24.83
C GLU A 317 -2.86 -7.80 -23.55
N VAL A 318 -3.26 -7.31 -22.37
CA VAL A 318 -2.85 -7.90 -21.08
C VAL A 318 -3.34 -9.34 -20.96
N SER A 319 -4.56 -9.66 -21.43
CA SER A 319 -5.11 -11.03 -21.40
C SER A 319 -4.36 -12.00 -22.29
N LYS A 320 -3.90 -11.56 -23.48
CA LYS A 320 -3.04 -12.34 -24.37
C LYS A 320 -1.70 -12.63 -23.72
N SER A 321 -1.06 -11.62 -23.13
CA SER A 321 0.20 -11.79 -22.39
C SER A 321 0.02 -12.71 -21.18
N ALA A 322 -1.05 -12.55 -20.40
CA ALA A 322 -1.40 -13.42 -19.28
C ALA A 322 -1.58 -14.88 -19.72
N SER A 323 -2.31 -15.11 -20.81
CA SER A 323 -2.50 -16.43 -21.42
C SER A 323 -1.21 -17.06 -21.93
N LYS A 324 -0.29 -16.25 -22.48
CA LYS A 324 1.02 -16.68 -23.01
C LYS A 324 1.98 -17.13 -21.91
N TYR A 325 2.04 -16.41 -20.79
CA TYR A 325 2.94 -16.68 -19.66
C TYR A 325 2.27 -17.47 -18.52
N ASP A 326 1.03 -17.92 -18.73
CA ASP A 326 0.18 -18.60 -17.75
C ASP A 326 0.10 -17.85 -16.41
N MET A 327 -0.07 -16.53 -16.47
CA MET A 327 -0.28 -15.66 -15.32
C MET A 327 -1.77 -15.64 -14.98
N ASN A 328 -2.13 -15.90 -13.71
CA ASN A 328 -3.53 -15.77 -13.30
C ASN A 328 -3.96 -14.29 -13.35
N MET A 329 -5.22 -14.04 -13.70
CA MET A 329 -5.69 -12.69 -13.97
C MET A 329 -6.88 -12.32 -13.11
N GLY A 330 -6.81 -11.14 -12.50
CA GLY A 330 -7.92 -10.45 -11.86
C GLY A 330 -8.23 -9.13 -12.56
N VAL A 331 -9.39 -8.56 -12.26
CA VAL A 331 -9.86 -7.30 -12.85
C VAL A 331 -10.37 -6.34 -11.77
N TYR A 332 -9.89 -5.10 -11.80
CA TYR A 332 -10.43 -3.98 -11.04
C TYR A 332 -11.35 -3.15 -11.93
N LEU A 333 -12.58 -2.93 -11.46
CA LEU A 333 -13.57 -2.06 -12.11
C LEU A 333 -14.16 -1.14 -11.05
N SER A 334 -13.80 0.15 -11.05
CA SER A 334 -14.19 1.05 -9.95
C SER A 334 -15.72 1.20 -9.81
N PRO A 335 -16.29 0.90 -8.63
CA PRO A 335 -17.71 1.16 -8.37
C PRO A 335 -18.04 2.65 -8.35
N TRP A 336 -17.13 3.51 -7.88
CA TRP A 336 -17.23 4.96 -8.06
C TRP A 336 -16.81 5.35 -9.47
N ASP A 337 -17.59 6.21 -10.12
CA ASP A 337 -17.34 6.70 -11.48
C ASP A 337 -17.60 8.21 -11.51
N ALA A 338 -16.55 9.00 -11.76
CA ALA A 338 -16.61 10.46 -11.81
C ALA A 338 -17.10 10.99 -13.17
N ASN A 339 -17.01 10.18 -14.24
CA ASN A 339 -17.43 10.55 -15.60
C ASN A 339 -18.90 10.23 -15.87
N HIS A 340 -19.35 9.03 -15.52
CA HIS A 340 -20.57 8.48 -16.07
C HIS A 340 -21.82 9.24 -15.58
N PRO A 341 -22.65 9.82 -16.47
CA PRO A 341 -23.72 10.76 -16.09
C PRO A 341 -24.87 10.12 -15.29
N LYS A 342 -24.92 8.79 -15.20
CA LYS A 342 -25.87 8.07 -14.34
C LYS A 342 -25.36 7.83 -12.92
N TYR A 343 -24.09 8.14 -12.60
CA TYR A 343 -23.54 8.06 -11.23
C TYR A 343 -24.13 9.14 -10.32
N HIS A 344 -25.41 8.96 -9.97
CA HIS A 344 -26.21 9.91 -9.22
C HIS A 344 -27.35 9.16 -8.52
N VAL A 345 -27.71 9.57 -7.31
CA VAL A 345 -28.72 8.85 -6.49
C VAL A 345 -30.08 8.71 -7.20
N ALA A 346 -30.47 9.69 -7.99
CA ALA A 346 -31.72 9.67 -8.77
C ALA A 346 -31.71 8.68 -9.96
N THR A 347 -30.54 8.16 -10.36
CA THR A 347 -30.35 7.26 -11.50
C THR A 347 -29.49 6.05 -11.14
N GLU A 348 -29.46 5.67 -9.86
CA GLU A 348 -28.61 4.60 -9.36
C GLU A 348 -28.96 3.24 -10.00
N LYS A 349 -30.22 2.99 -10.36
CA LYS A 349 -30.63 1.77 -11.07
C LYS A 349 -29.96 1.64 -12.43
N GLU A 350 -29.93 2.72 -13.21
CA GLU A 350 -29.25 2.73 -14.50
C GLU A 350 -27.73 2.64 -14.36
N TYR A 351 -27.13 3.22 -13.32
CA TYR A 351 -25.70 3.04 -13.05
C TYR A 351 -25.36 1.59 -12.65
N ASN A 352 -26.17 0.97 -11.79
CA ASN A 352 -25.99 -0.44 -11.43
C ASN A 352 -26.13 -1.37 -12.64
N GLN A 353 -27.08 -1.07 -13.54
CA GLN A 353 -27.23 -1.81 -14.79
C GLN A 353 -26.05 -1.58 -15.75
N TYR A 354 -25.50 -0.36 -15.82
CA TYR A 354 -24.28 -0.04 -16.58
C TYR A 354 -23.06 -0.83 -16.05
N TYR A 355 -22.85 -0.83 -14.74
CA TYR A 355 -21.74 -1.55 -14.10
C TYR A 355 -21.86 -3.08 -14.31
N LEU A 356 -23.05 -3.65 -14.09
CA LEU A 356 -23.32 -5.07 -14.37
C LEU A 356 -23.14 -5.41 -15.86
N ASN A 357 -23.44 -4.48 -16.77
CA ASN A 357 -23.21 -4.66 -18.19
C ASN A 357 -21.72 -4.66 -18.56
N GLN A 358 -20.88 -3.87 -17.88
CA GLN A 358 -19.43 -3.94 -18.03
C GLN A 358 -18.86 -5.25 -17.47
N LEU A 359 -19.34 -5.72 -16.31
CA LEU A 359 -18.98 -7.06 -15.81
C LEU A 359 -19.31 -8.15 -16.84
N LYS A 360 -20.45 -8.03 -17.55
CA LYS A 360 -20.85 -8.95 -18.63
C LYS A 360 -19.95 -8.88 -19.87
N GLU A 361 -19.46 -7.70 -20.25
CA GLU A 361 -18.50 -7.57 -21.35
C GLU A 361 -17.12 -8.16 -21.02
N ILE A 362 -16.72 -8.08 -19.75
CA ILE A 362 -15.42 -8.57 -19.26
C ILE A 362 -15.45 -10.08 -19.02
N LEU A 363 -16.31 -10.55 -18.12
CA LEU A 363 -16.32 -11.95 -17.64
C LEU A 363 -17.08 -12.89 -18.59
N GLY A 364 -17.94 -12.34 -19.45
CA GLY A 364 -18.68 -13.12 -20.46
C GLY A 364 -17.93 -13.32 -21.78
N ASN A 365 -16.67 -12.89 -21.89
CA ASN A 365 -15.94 -12.84 -23.17
C ASN A 365 -14.63 -13.64 -23.12
N PRO A 366 -14.51 -14.75 -23.89
CA PRO A 366 -13.36 -15.65 -23.80
C PRO A 366 -12.03 -15.07 -24.33
N LYS A 367 -12.04 -13.86 -24.91
CA LYS A 367 -10.80 -13.15 -25.31
C LYS A 367 -10.07 -12.49 -24.12
N TYR A 368 -10.73 -12.37 -22.98
CA TYR A 368 -10.20 -11.72 -21.78
C TYR A 368 -9.82 -12.74 -20.69
N GLY A 369 -8.93 -12.36 -19.76
CA GLY A 369 -8.41 -13.24 -18.71
C GLY A 369 -7.31 -14.19 -19.19
N ASN A 370 -6.83 -15.07 -18.31
CA ASN A 370 -5.94 -16.17 -18.67
C ASN A 370 -6.79 -17.25 -19.37
N LYS A 371 -6.65 -17.40 -20.69
CA LYS A 371 -7.37 -18.40 -21.51
C LYS A 371 -8.89 -18.32 -21.36
N GLY A 372 -9.45 -17.11 -21.24
CA GLY A 372 -10.88 -16.89 -21.05
C GLY A 372 -11.33 -16.93 -19.58
N LYS A 373 -10.42 -16.84 -18.61
CA LYS A 373 -10.72 -16.94 -17.17
C LYS A 373 -10.08 -15.86 -16.30
N PHE A 374 -10.90 -15.29 -15.42
CA PHE A 374 -10.50 -14.48 -14.28
C PHE A 374 -10.61 -15.27 -12.98
N ILE A 375 -9.69 -15.02 -12.04
CA ILE A 375 -9.69 -15.63 -10.70
C ILE A 375 -9.94 -14.64 -9.57
N GLU A 376 -9.97 -13.33 -9.88
CA GLU A 376 -10.27 -12.27 -8.90
C GLU A 376 -11.04 -11.12 -9.55
N VAL A 377 -12.10 -10.65 -8.88
CA VAL A 377 -12.75 -9.37 -9.19
C VAL A 377 -12.58 -8.44 -8.00
N TRP A 378 -12.08 -7.23 -8.26
CA TRP A 378 -11.74 -6.25 -7.26
C TRP A 378 -12.68 -5.03 -7.35
N MET A 379 -13.44 -4.77 -6.29
CA MET A 379 -14.43 -3.68 -6.20
C MET A 379 -14.11 -2.73 -5.05
N ASP A 380 -13.89 -1.47 -5.37
CA ASP A 380 -13.48 -0.47 -4.38
C ASP A 380 -14.58 -0.06 -3.38
N GLY A 381 -14.13 0.31 -2.18
CA GLY A 381 -14.92 1.08 -1.22
C GLY A 381 -14.66 2.59 -1.29
N ALA A 382 -13.54 3.02 -1.90
CA ALA A 382 -13.16 4.42 -2.01
C ALA A 382 -14.18 5.25 -2.82
N ARG A 383 -14.46 6.45 -2.31
CA ARG A 383 -15.31 7.44 -2.94
C ARG A 383 -14.92 8.85 -2.48
N GLY A 384 -14.68 9.75 -3.41
CA GLY A 384 -14.26 11.13 -3.13
C GLY A 384 -15.26 11.92 -2.26
N SER A 385 -14.74 12.86 -1.48
CA SER A 385 -15.54 13.77 -0.66
C SER A 385 -16.46 14.62 -1.54
N GLY A 386 -17.77 14.59 -1.24
CA GLY A 386 -18.79 15.28 -2.03
C GLY A 386 -19.32 14.53 -3.26
N ALA A 387 -18.78 13.35 -3.59
CA ALA A 387 -19.34 12.51 -4.65
C ALA A 387 -20.73 11.96 -4.29
N GLN A 388 -21.48 11.59 -5.32
CA GLN A 388 -22.86 11.09 -5.19
C GLN A 388 -22.94 9.81 -4.34
N LYS A 389 -23.91 9.76 -3.44
CA LYS A 389 -24.10 8.62 -2.51
C LYS A 389 -24.89 7.47 -3.13
N VAL A 390 -24.50 7.07 -4.34
CA VAL A 390 -25.09 5.94 -5.09
C VAL A 390 -25.05 4.67 -4.24
N THR A 391 -26.16 3.92 -4.21
CA THR A 391 -26.25 2.58 -3.62
C THR A 391 -25.95 1.52 -4.68
N TYR A 392 -25.14 0.52 -4.37
CA TYR A 392 -24.73 -0.53 -5.31
C TYR A 392 -25.54 -1.82 -5.11
N THR A 393 -25.97 -2.47 -6.20
CA THR A 393 -26.65 -3.77 -6.17
C THR A 393 -25.65 -4.93 -6.13
N PHE A 394 -24.77 -4.88 -5.12
CA PHE A 394 -23.68 -5.85 -4.92
C PHE A 394 -24.11 -7.32 -5.02
N ASP A 395 -25.27 -7.68 -4.47
CA ASP A 395 -25.80 -9.06 -4.57
C ASP A 395 -26.03 -9.52 -6.01
N GLU A 396 -26.51 -8.64 -6.89
CA GLU A 396 -26.70 -8.93 -8.32
C GLU A 396 -25.36 -9.06 -9.05
N TRP A 397 -24.40 -8.20 -8.70
CA TRP A 397 -23.05 -8.21 -9.27
C TRP A 397 -22.30 -9.48 -8.87
N PHE A 398 -22.29 -9.82 -7.57
CA PHE A 398 -21.65 -11.03 -7.03
C PHE A 398 -22.30 -12.30 -7.56
N LYS A 399 -23.63 -12.32 -7.72
CA LYS A 399 -24.34 -13.42 -8.37
C LYS A 399 -23.83 -13.63 -9.79
N TYR A 400 -23.80 -12.58 -10.62
CA TYR A 400 -23.33 -12.71 -12.00
C TYR A 400 -21.85 -13.13 -12.09
N ILE A 401 -20.99 -12.60 -11.23
CA ILE A 401 -19.56 -12.97 -11.17
C ILE A 401 -19.38 -14.47 -10.90
N LYS A 402 -20.14 -15.02 -9.95
CA LYS A 402 -20.13 -16.46 -9.63
C LYS A 402 -20.78 -17.31 -10.73
N GLU A 403 -21.79 -16.80 -11.44
CA GLU A 403 -22.38 -17.47 -12.60
C GLU A 403 -21.41 -17.54 -13.79
N ALA A 404 -20.57 -16.52 -14.00
CA ALA A 404 -19.59 -16.48 -15.09
C ALA A 404 -18.32 -17.31 -14.78
N GLU A 405 -17.79 -17.19 -13.56
CA GLU A 405 -16.45 -17.71 -13.24
C GLU A 405 -16.41 -18.83 -12.19
N GLY A 406 -17.51 -19.08 -11.47
CA GLY A 406 -17.61 -20.15 -10.46
C GLY A 406 -17.09 -19.73 -9.08
N ASP A 407 -16.22 -20.55 -8.49
CA ASP A 407 -15.51 -20.20 -7.25
C ASP A 407 -14.35 -19.25 -7.59
N ILE A 408 -14.60 -17.96 -7.41
CA ILE A 408 -13.71 -16.85 -7.76
C ILE A 408 -13.47 -15.97 -6.53
N ALA A 409 -12.27 -15.40 -6.40
CA ALA A 409 -11.97 -14.41 -5.37
C ALA A 409 -12.73 -13.11 -5.67
N ILE A 410 -13.40 -12.54 -4.67
CA ILE A 410 -14.04 -11.23 -4.78
C ILE A 410 -13.54 -10.38 -3.63
N PHE A 411 -12.81 -9.31 -3.96
CA PHE A 411 -12.52 -8.23 -3.03
C PHE A 411 -13.64 -7.20 -3.12
N SER A 412 -14.20 -6.83 -1.97
CA SER A 412 -15.12 -5.69 -1.90
C SER A 412 -15.19 -5.09 -0.49
N ALA A 413 -15.89 -3.96 -0.37
CA ALA A 413 -16.31 -3.41 0.92
C ALA A 413 -17.47 -4.20 1.59
N GLN A 414 -18.02 -5.21 0.92
CA GLN A 414 -19.01 -6.15 1.47
C GLN A 414 -18.33 -7.44 1.97
N PRO A 415 -18.98 -8.27 2.80
CA PRO A 415 -18.43 -9.54 3.27
C PRO A 415 -18.31 -10.56 2.13
N THR A 416 -17.22 -10.48 1.37
CA THR A 416 -16.85 -11.35 0.24
C THR A 416 -15.64 -12.23 0.58
N SER A 417 -15.16 -13.02 -0.39
CA SER A 417 -14.08 -14.00 -0.16
C SER A 417 -12.71 -13.36 0.15
N VAL A 418 -12.52 -12.08 -0.21
CA VAL A 418 -11.36 -11.25 0.13
C VAL A 418 -11.86 -9.94 0.75
N ARG A 419 -11.12 -9.42 1.75
CA ARG A 419 -11.38 -8.13 2.41
C ARG A 419 -10.13 -7.25 2.41
N TRP A 420 -10.29 -5.94 2.54
CA TRP A 420 -9.18 -5.02 2.82
C TRP A 420 -8.57 -5.28 4.20
N ILE A 421 -7.26 -5.05 4.33
CA ILE A 421 -6.51 -5.23 5.59
C ILE A 421 -6.63 -4.02 6.53
N GLY A 422 -6.92 -2.83 6.01
CA GLY A 422 -7.19 -1.61 6.81
C GLY A 422 -6.06 -0.57 6.85
N ASN A 423 -5.03 -0.72 6.01
CA ASN A 423 -4.01 0.27 5.68
C ASN A 423 -3.65 0.17 4.19
#